data_AF-A0A3D3KX82-F1
#
_entry.id   AF-A0A3D3KX82-F1
#
_cell.length_a   1.000
_cell.length_b   1.000
_cell.length_c   1.000
_cell.angle_alpha   90.00
_cell.angle_beta   90.00
_cell.angle_gamma   90.00
#
_symmetry.space_group_name_H-M   'P 1'
#
loop_
_entity.id
_entity.type
_entity.pdbx_description
1 polymer ?
#
loop_
_entity_poly.entity_id
_entity_poly.type
_entity_poly.pdbx_seq_one_letter_code
_entity_poly.pdbx_strand_id
1 'polypeptide(L)'
;MTPAGRLLTTNAGNAEMAAATYTAGTWLGVVRANTVVLLGPGTPPALVQSLWELLADAPEVHEVLHAVTSSFGVSLAQIPSFGIVDFRDGLRVFLRGDLDLAVELPAGPVELNGRDVTTWTERRLDTPGWYRLAVAGDTQPGPGLPLGEGVVLLESLTVALSGARAEDVASEPDRDREVSADTVMGVLDDDAHYAAEAPEPGPENEARPDVALEPDVA
;
A
#
# COMPACT_ATOMS: atom_id res chain seq x y z
N MET A 1 -7.00 -37.23 -44.22
CA MET A 1 -6.36 -37.40 -42.91
C MET A 1 -5.79 -36.03 -42.54
N THR A 2 -6.50 -35.28 -41.70
CA THR A 2 -6.12 -33.91 -41.29
C THR A 2 -5.88 -33.97 -39.80
N PRO A 3 -4.71 -33.58 -39.27
CA PRO A 3 -4.54 -33.52 -37.82
C PRO A 3 -5.23 -32.25 -37.30
N ALA A 4 -6.07 -32.45 -36.30
CA ALA A 4 -6.77 -31.40 -35.58
C ALA A 4 -5.78 -30.46 -34.89
N GLY A 5 -5.98 -29.15 -35.07
CA GLY A 5 -5.32 -28.12 -34.28
C GLY A 5 -5.74 -28.26 -32.82
N ARG A 6 -4.81 -28.70 -31.98
CA ARG A 6 -4.95 -28.70 -30.53
C ARG A 6 -4.90 -27.25 -30.08
N LEU A 7 -6.06 -26.67 -29.79
CA LEU A 7 -6.18 -25.42 -29.04
C LEU A 7 -5.37 -25.59 -27.76
N LEU A 8 -4.28 -24.82 -27.64
CA LEU A 8 -3.61 -24.60 -26.38
C LEU A 8 -4.60 -23.82 -25.52
N THR A 9 -5.29 -24.52 -24.62
CA THR A 9 -5.95 -23.85 -23.49
C THR A 9 -4.85 -23.14 -22.72
N THR A 10 -4.75 -21.82 -22.89
CA THR A 10 -3.94 -20.97 -22.01
C THR A 10 -4.48 -21.19 -20.60
N ASN A 11 -3.74 -21.96 -19.81
CA ASN A 11 -4.03 -22.10 -18.39
C ASN A 11 -3.81 -20.71 -17.79
N ALA A 12 -4.89 -20.02 -17.42
CA ALA A 12 -4.77 -18.81 -16.62
C ALA A 12 -4.06 -19.22 -15.33
N GLY A 13 -2.79 -18.84 -15.19
CA GLY A 13 -2.05 -19.09 -13.96
C GLY A 13 -2.69 -18.27 -12.86
N ASN A 14 -3.18 -18.93 -11.81
CA ASN A 14 -3.63 -18.22 -10.61
C ASN A 14 -2.48 -17.36 -10.08
N ALA A 15 -2.83 -16.20 -9.52
CA ALA A 15 -1.88 -15.39 -8.77
C ALA A 15 -1.37 -16.19 -7.56
N GLU A 16 -0.05 -16.38 -7.49
CA GLU A 16 0.58 -17.18 -6.44
C GLU A 16 1.93 -16.62 -5.99
N MET A 17 2.27 -16.84 -4.73
CA MET A 17 3.62 -16.69 -4.20
C MET A 17 4.51 -17.79 -4.79
N ALA A 18 5.38 -17.43 -5.74
CA ALA A 18 6.18 -18.41 -6.49
C ALA A 18 7.41 -18.90 -5.71
N ALA A 19 8.04 -18.01 -4.95
CA ALA A 19 9.18 -18.32 -4.10
C ALA A 19 9.30 -17.29 -2.98
N ALA A 20 9.61 -17.74 -1.78
CA ALA A 20 9.91 -16.87 -0.65
C ALA A 20 11.29 -17.20 -0.05
N THR A 21 12.01 -16.15 0.34
CA THR A 21 13.29 -16.24 1.07
C THR A 21 13.21 -15.35 2.29
N TYR A 22 13.63 -15.84 3.45
CA TYR A 22 13.57 -15.09 4.71
C TYR A 22 14.93 -15.03 5.39
N THR A 23 15.13 -13.98 6.20
CA THR A 23 16.22 -13.90 7.17
C THR A 23 15.67 -14.12 8.58
N ALA A 24 16.40 -14.88 9.40
CA ALA A 24 15.96 -15.19 10.76
C ALA A 24 16.03 -13.95 11.67
N GLY A 25 14.98 -13.76 12.48
CA GLY A 25 14.87 -12.62 13.39
C GLY A 25 14.18 -13.00 14.69
N THR A 26 13.43 -12.05 15.27
CA THR A 26 12.71 -12.23 16.54
C THR A 26 11.19 -12.12 16.40
N TRP A 27 10.69 -11.70 15.24
CA TRP A 27 9.25 -11.55 15.00
C TRP A 27 8.65 -12.84 14.47
N LEU A 28 7.40 -13.12 14.83
CA LEU A 28 6.71 -14.33 14.42
C LEU A 28 6.06 -14.11 13.05
N GLY A 29 6.51 -14.83 12.04
CA GLY A 29 5.92 -14.85 10.70
C GLY A 29 5.13 -16.13 10.47
N VAL A 30 3.89 -15.99 10.02
CA VAL A 30 3.02 -17.08 9.54
C VAL A 30 2.86 -16.91 8.04
N VAL A 31 3.33 -17.89 7.26
CA VAL A 31 3.23 -17.90 5.80
C VAL A 31 2.40 -19.09 5.38
N ARG A 32 1.23 -18.85 4.78
CA ARG A 32 0.31 -19.91 4.33
C ARG A 32 -0.72 -19.36 3.35
N ALA A 33 -1.10 -20.15 2.35
CA ALA A 33 -2.17 -19.82 1.39
C ALA A 33 -2.05 -18.39 0.81
N ASN A 34 -0.85 -18.05 0.30
CA ASN A 34 -0.50 -16.75 -0.27
C ASN A 34 -0.65 -15.55 0.68
N THR A 35 -0.82 -15.80 1.98
CA THR A 35 -0.90 -14.78 3.02
C THR A 35 0.31 -14.87 3.94
N VAL A 36 0.88 -13.71 4.24
CA VAL A 36 1.93 -13.52 5.23
C VAL A 36 1.38 -12.66 6.35
N VAL A 37 1.45 -13.18 7.58
CA VAL A 37 1.17 -12.42 8.80
C VAL A 37 2.45 -12.33 9.61
N LEU A 38 2.89 -11.11 9.90
CA LEU A 38 4.05 -10.82 10.73
C LEU A 38 3.60 -10.18 12.04
N LEU A 39 4.05 -10.72 13.17
CA LEU A 39 3.57 -10.37 14.50
C LEU A 39 4.72 -9.93 15.38
N GLY A 40 4.52 -8.81 16.08
CA GLY A 40 5.50 -8.22 16.98
C GLY A 40 5.91 -9.15 18.13
N PRO A 41 7.07 -8.88 18.76
CA PRO A 41 7.52 -9.61 19.94
C PRO A 41 6.48 -9.62 21.06
N GLY A 42 6.38 -10.73 21.79
CA GLY A 42 5.41 -10.90 22.88
C GLY A 42 4.01 -11.36 22.43
N THR A 43 3.82 -11.61 21.14
CA THR A 43 2.57 -12.20 20.62
C THR A 43 2.29 -13.58 21.25
N PRO A 44 1.07 -13.83 21.78
CA PRO A 44 0.73 -15.12 22.38
C PRO A 44 0.81 -16.27 21.37
N PRO A 45 1.40 -17.43 21.74
CA PRO A 45 1.46 -18.60 20.85
C PRO A 45 0.09 -19.10 20.38
N ALA A 46 -0.95 -18.91 21.20
CA ALA A 46 -2.32 -19.27 20.84
C ALA A 46 -2.83 -18.51 19.61
N LEU A 47 -2.51 -17.22 19.48
CA LEU A 47 -2.88 -16.44 18.29
C LEU A 47 -2.19 -16.99 17.04
N VAL A 48 -0.90 -17.33 17.15
CA VAL A 48 -0.13 -17.91 16.04
C VAL A 48 -0.75 -19.23 15.57
N GLN A 49 -1.13 -20.10 16.50
CA GLN A 49 -1.81 -21.36 16.18
C GLN A 49 -3.18 -21.10 15.51
N SER A 50 -3.99 -20.20 16.05
CA SER A 50 -5.29 -19.85 15.46
C SER A 50 -5.15 -19.28 14.05
N LEU A 51 -4.15 -18.43 13.80
CA LEU A 51 -3.87 -17.90 12.46
C LEU A 51 -3.39 -18.98 11.50
N TRP A 52 -2.53 -19.90 11.97
CA TRP A 52 -2.09 -21.03 11.17
C TRP A 52 -3.27 -21.88 10.71
N GLU A 53 -4.21 -22.19 11.61
CA GLU A 53 -5.43 -22.93 11.30
C GLU A 53 -6.37 -22.14 10.39
N LEU A 54 -6.63 -20.87 10.70
CA LEU A 54 -7.48 -19.99 9.91
C LEU A 54 -6.99 -19.88 8.46
N LEU A 55 -5.69 -19.68 8.24
CA LEU A 55 -5.10 -19.58 6.90
C LEU A 55 -5.16 -20.90 6.11
N ALA A 56 -5.44 -22.04 6.75
CA ALA A 56 -5.65 -23.31 6.04
C ALA A 56 -6.80 -23.24 5.03
N ASP A 57 -7.83 -22.48 5.40
CA ASP A 57 -9.08 -22.38 4.65
C ASP A 57 -9.06 -21.23 3.63
N ALA A 58 -7.90 -20.59 3.42
CA ALA A 58 -7.70 -19.44 2.53
C ALA A 58 -8.77 -18.34 2.74
N PRO A 59 -8.88 -17.79 3.96
CA PRO A 59 -9.91 -16.85 4.34
C PRO A 59 -9.74 -15.52 3.62
N GLU A 60 -10.76 -14.67 3.68
CA GLU A 60 -10.61 -13.30 3.21
C GLU A 60 -9.71 -12.48 4.14
N VAL A 61 -8.93 -11.54 3.57
CA VAL A 61 -7.95 -10.75 4.33
C VAL A 61 -8.55 -9.96 5.50
N HIS A 62 -9.82 -9.55 5.40
CA HIS A 62 -10.52 -8.85 6.47
C HIS A 62 -10.79 -9.74 7.68
N GLU A 63 -10.96 -11.06 7.47
CA GLU A 63 -11.09 -12.04 8.55
C GLU A 63 -9.76 -12.23 9.27
N VAL A 64 -8.65 -12.26 8.52
CA VAL A 64 -7.29 -12.30 9.08
C VAL A 64 -7.02 -11.04 9.92
N LEU A 65 -7.34 -9.86 9.38
CA LEU A 65 -7.21 -8.59 10.12
C LEU A 65 -8.06 -8.60 11.39
N HIS A 66 -9.29 -9.11 11.32
CA HIS A 66 -10.16 -9.24 12.49
C HIS A 66 -9.56 -10.19 13.53
N ALA A 67 -9.02 -11.34 13.14
CA ALA A 67 -8.38 -12.30 14.04
C ALA A 67 -7.16 -11.68 14.76
N VAL A 68 -6.32 -10.94 14.03
CA VAL A 68 -5.17 -10.22 14.60
C VAL A 68 -5.66 -9.15 15.59
N THR A 69 -6.57 -8.28 15.18
CA THR A 69 -6.98 -7.11 15.99
C THR A 69 -7.84 -7.46 17.20
N SER A 70 -8.72 -8.46 17.09
CA SER A 70 -9.60 -8.90 18.18
C SER A 70 -8.84 -9.57 19.34
N SER A 71 -7.67 -10.13 19.06
CA SER A 71 -6.85 -10.83 20.04
C SER A 71 -6.15 -9.90 21.04
N PHE A 72 -6.08 -8.59 20.74
CA PHE A 72 -5.35 -7.60 21.55
C PHE A 72 -6.27 -6.65 22.36
N GLY A 73 -7.53 -7.05 22.56
CA GLY A 73 -8.47 -6.40 23.47
C GLY A 73 -9.22 -5.19 22.88
N VAL A 74 -9.75 -4.34 23.75
CA VAL A 74 -10.71 -3.27 23.39
C VAL A 74 -10.03 -1.95 22.98
N SER A 75 -8.73 -1.80 23.25
CA SER A 75 -8.01 -0.55 23.03
C SER A 75 -7.14 -0.62 21.78
N LEU A 76 -7.50 0.17 20.76
CA LEU A 76 -6.71 0.30 19.54
C LEU A 76 -5.28 0.80 19.80
N ALA A 77 -5.06 1.54 20.89
CA ALA A 77 -3.74 2.02 21.29
C ALA A 77 -2.81 0.90 21.78
N GLN A 78 -3.37 -0.23 22.24
CA GLN A 78 -2.62 -1.37 22.78
C GLN A 78 -2.42 -2.49 21.75
N ILE A 79 -2.93 -2.33 20.52
CA ILE A 79 -2.67 -3.31 19.47
C ILE A 79 -1.15 -3.34 19.20
N PRO A 80 -0.49 -4.50 19.33
CA PRO A 80 0.93 -4.64 19.02
C PRO A 80 1.21 -4.38 17.55
N SER A 81 2.50 -4.28 17.22
CA SER A 81 2.93 -4.21 15.82
C SER A 81 2.53 -5.47 15.07
N PHE A 82 2.02 -5.29 13.85
CA PHE A 82 1.67 -6.40 12.96
C PHE A 82 1.77 -5.97 11.49
N GLY A 83 2.01 -6.94 10.62
CA GLY A 83 1.94 -6.80 9.18
C GLY A 83 1.09 -7.92 8.58
N ILE A 84 0.21 -7.61 7.64
CA ILE A 84 -0.53 -8.58 6.85
C ILE A 84 -0.30 -8.25 5.38
N VAL A 85 0.15 -9.25 4.61
CA VAL A 85 0.30 -9.17 3.15
C VAL A 85 -0.43 -10.37 2.56
N ASP A 86 -1.49 -10.12 1.78
CA ASP A 86 -2.30 -11.14 1.10
C ASP A 86 -2.18 -10.94 -0.42
N PHE A 87 -1.87 -12.02 -1.15
CA PHE A 87 -1.72 -12.00 -2.60
C PHE A 87 -2.65 -13.01 -3.29
N ARG A 88 -3.81 -12.49 -3.72
CA ARG A 88 -4.83 -13.22 -4.49
C ARG A 88 -5.28 -12.32 -5.64
N ASP A 89 -6.21 -11.43 -5.31
CA ASP A 89 -6.72 -10.26 -6.03
C ASP A 89 -5.74 -9.12 -6.36
N GLY A 90 -4.43 -9.36 -6.41
CA GLY A 90 -3.40 -8.33 -6.20
C GLY A 90 -2.95 -8.26 -4.73
N LEU A 91 -2.07 -7.32 -4.40
CA LEU A 91 -1.48 -7.20 -3.07
C LEU A 91 -2.37 -6.38 -2.14
N ARG A 92 -2.86 -7.00 -1.06
CA ARG A 92 -3.53 -6.32 0.06
C ARG A 92 -2.54 -6.22 1.21
N VAL A 93 -2.36 -5.00 1.74
CA VAL A 93 -1.33 -4.71 2.73
C VAL A 93 -1.94 -3.99 3.93
N PHE A 94 -1.61 -4.46 5.13
CA PHE A 94 -1.90 -3.81 6.40
C PHE A 94 -0.62 -3.75 7.24
N LEU A 95 -0.15 -2.57 7.63
CA LEU A 95 1.10 -2.43 8.40
C LEU A 95 0.90 -1.54 9.63
N ARG A 96 1.42 -2.00 10.76
CA ARG A 96 1.46 -1.25 12.02
C ARG A 96 2.76 -1.55 12.76
N GLY A 97 3.39 -0.48 13.26
CA GLY A 97 4.64 -0.53 13.99
C GLY A 97 5.87 -0.45 13.08
N ASP A 98 7.00 -0.92 13.60
CA ASP A 98 8.32 -0.83 12.96
C ASP A 98 8.48 -1.83 11.82
N LEU A 99 7.66 -1.67 10.77
CA LEU A 99 7.67 -2.48 9.57
C LEU A 99 7.82 -1.59 8.33
N ASP A 100 8.67 -2.05 7.42
CA ASP A 100 8.85 -1.51 6.08
C ASP A 100 8.43 -2.56 5.04
N LEU A 101 7.76 -2.10 3.98
CA LEU A 101 7.39 -2.92 2.84
C LEU A 101 7.81 -2.21 1.55
N ALA A 102 8.74 -2.83 0.84
CA ALA A 102 9.11 -2.46 -0.52
C ALA A 102 8.36 -3.36 -1.50
N VAL A 103 7.77 -2.78 -2.55
CA VAL A 103 7.04 -3.51 -3.59
C VAL A 103 7.53 -3.06 -4.96
N GLU A 104 7.93 -4.01 -5.82
CA GLU A 104 8.20 -3.73 -7.23
C GLU A 104 6.90 -3.75 -8.03
N LEU A 105 6.60 -2.64 -8.71
CA LEU A 105 5.50 -2.50 -9.64
C LEU A 105 6.02 -2.08 -11.03
N PRO A 106 5.26 -2.33 -12.11
CA PRO A 106 5.64 -1.88 -13.45
C PRO A 106 5.88 -0.37 -13.58
N ALA A 107 5.15 0.44 -12.79
CA ALA A 107 5.29 1.89 -12.77
C ALA A 107 6.50 2.40 -11.95
N GLY A 108 7.18 1.50 -11.24
CA GLY A 108 8.28 1.82 -10.32
C GLY A 108 8.05 1.27 -8.91
N PRO A 109 9.09 1.26 -8.07
CA PRO A 109 9.00 0.76 -6.71
C PRO A 109 8.11 1.64 -5.83
N VAL A 110 7.38 1.00 -4.92
CA VAL A 110 6.57 1.66 -3.87
C VAL A 110 7.07 1.20 -2.51
N GLU A 111 7.26 2.17 -1.61
CA GLU A 111 7.66 1.95 -0.22
C GLU A 111 6.49 2.32 0.70
N LEU A 112 6.17 1.42 1.63
CA LEU A 112 5.16 1.58 2.66
C LEU A 112 5.77 1.31 4.03
N ASN A 113 5.24 1.94 5.07
CA ASN A 113 5.62 1.62 6.44
C ASN A 113 4.42 1.66 7.38
N GLY A 114 4.56 0.99 8.53
CA GLY A 114 3.55 0.95 9.58
C GLY A 114 3.79 1.94 10.73
N ARG A 115 4.76 2.84 10.63
CA ARG A 115 5.17 3.73 11.74
C ARG A 115 4.26 4.94 11.87
N ASP A 116 4.17 5.48 13.08
CA ASP A 116 3.45 6.73 13.40
C ASP A 116 1.95 6.76 13.00
N VAL A 117 1.32 5.58 12.85
CA VAL A 117 -0.10 5.44 12.55
C VAL A 117 -0.94 5.19 13.80
N THR A 118 -2.17 5.71 13.83
CA THR A 118 -3.13 5.49 14.93
C THR A 118 -3.80 4.12 14.87
N THR A 119 -4.07 3.61 13.66
CA THR A 119 -4.67 2.29 13.42
C THR A 119 -3.69 1.38 12.70
N TRP A 120 -3.49 1.58 11.40
CA TRP A 120 -2.56 0.89 10.50
C TRP A 120 -2.51 1.60 9.15
N THR A 121 -1.43 1.40 8.41
CA THR A 121 -1.36 1.70 6.97
C THR A 121 -2.09 0.62 6.20
N GLU A 122 -3.04 0.99 5.33
CA GLU A 122 -3.75 0.07 4.43
C GLU A 122 -3.53 0.46 2.97
N ARG A 123 -3.17 -0.52 2.13
CA ARG A 123 -2.99 -0.34 0.68
C ARG A 123 -3.48 -1.55 -0.12
N ARG A 124 -3.90 -1.26 -1.35
CA ARG A 124 -4.05 -2.24 -2.43
C ARG A 124 -3.08 -1.87 -3.54
N LEU A 125 -2.32 -2.83 -4.03
CA LEU A 125 -1.41 -2.67 -5.17
C LEU A 125 -1.70 -3.76 -6.19
N ASP A 126 -1.91 -3.36 -7.44
CA ASP A 126 -2.15 -4.30 -8.53
C ASP A 126 -0.83 -4.65 -9.21
N THR A 127 -0.71 -5.88 -9.70
CA THR A 127 0.43 -6.33 -10.54
C THR A 127 1.84 -6.31 -9.90
N PRO A 128 2.01 -6.62 -8.60
CA PRO A 128 3.34 -6.67 -8.00
C PRO A 128 4.22 -7.79 -8.61
N GLY A 129 5.48 -7.47 -8.90
CA GLY A 129 6.49 -8.46 -9.31
C GLY A 129 7.09 -9.20 -8.13
N TRP A 130 7.50 -8.46 -7.10
CA TRP A 130 7.91 -8.99 -5.79
C TRP A 130 7.63 -7.96 -4.69
N TYR A 131 7.67 -8.41 -3.44
CA TYR A 131 7.73 -7.53 -2.28
C TYR A 131 8.74 -8.02 -1.25
N ARG A 132 9.24 -7.08 -0.44
CA ARG A 132 10.05 -7.36 0.75
C ARG A 132 9.42 -6.70 1.96
N LEU A 133 8.99 -7.53 2.91
CA LEU A 133 8.53 -7.11 4.23
C LEU A 133 9.71 -7.24 5.20
N ALA A 134 10.03 -6.18 5.94
CA ALA A 134 11.14 -6.17 6.89
C ALA A 134 10.78 -5.44 8.18
N VAL A 135 11.37 -5.89 9.28
CA VAL A 135 11.39 -5.15 10.54
C VAL A 135 12.35 -3.97 10.40
N ALA A 136 11.91 -2.77 10.76
CA ALA A 136 12.69 -1.56 10.63
C ALA A 136 13.91 -1.54 11.56
N GLY A 137 15.01 -0.95 11.10
CA GLY A 137 16.19 -0.68 11.93
C GLY A 137 17.23 -1.79 11.99
N ASP A 138 16.97 -2.98 11.44
CA ASP A 138 17.96 -4.04 11.37
C ASP A 138 18.72 -4.00 10.03
N THR A 139 20.05 -3.93 10.11
CA THR A 139 20.91 -3.50 8.99
C THR A 139 21.91 -4.55 8.54
N GLN A 140 21.99 -5.69 9.23
CA GLN A 140 22.88 -6.78 8.83
C GLN A 140 22.10 -8.08 8.64
N PRO A 141 21.45 -8.25 7.47
CA PRO A 141 20.66 -9.44 7.22
C PRO A 141 21.52 -10.70 7.32
N GLY A 142 21.04 -11.67 8.12
CA GLY A 142 21.58 -13.01 8.15
C GLY A 142 21.46 -13.74 6.80
N PRO A 143 21.93 -15.00 6.69
CA PRO A 143 21.78 -15.75 5.46
C PRO A 143 20.30 -15.92 5.11
N GLY A 144 19.95 -15.65 3.86
CA GLY A 144 18.59 -15.90 3.34
C GLY A 144 18.33 -17.39 3.19
N LEU A 145 17.22 -17.87 3.74
CA LEU A 145 16.79 -19.27 3.68
C LEU A 145 15.48 -19.38 2.89
N PRO A 146 15.29 -20.45 2.09
CA PRO A 146 14.02 -20.66 1.39
C PRO A 146 12.89 -20.94 2.38
N LEU A 147 11.71 -20.40 2.07
CA LEU A 147 10.48 -20.61 2.84
C LEU A 147 9.34 -21.00 1.90
N GLY A 148 8.65 -22.09 2.23
CA GLY A 148 7.36 -22.43 1.63
C GLY A 148 6.25 -21.90 2.53
N GLU A 149 5.42 -22.80 3.05
CA GLU A 149 4.51 -22.49 4.15
C GLU A 149 5.14 -22.83 5.49
N GLY A 150 4.82 -22.06 6.52
CA GLY A 150 5.25 -22.35 7.88
C GLY A 150 5.13 -21.18 8.84
N VAL A 151 5.47 -21.47 10.09
CA VAL A 151 5.63 -20.48 11.15
C VAL A 151 7.12 -20.37 11.47
N VAL A 152 7.70 -19.19 11.29
CA VAL A 152 9.13 -18.93 11.46
C VAL A 152 9.38 -17.66 12.26
N LEU A 153 10.56 -17.57 12.86
CA LEU A 153 11.07 -16.30 13.37
C LEU A 153 11.78 -15.56 12.24
N LEU A 154 11.26 -14.39 11.85
CA LEU A 154 11.81 -13.62 10.74
C LEU A 154 12.17 -12.19 11.14
N GLU A 155 13.16 -11.66 10.42
CA GLU A 155 13.55 -10.24 10.41
C GLU A 155 13.09 -9.63 9.08
N SER A 156 13.27 -10.35 7.98
CA SER A 156 12.75 -9.96 6.68
C SER A 156 12.28 -11.16 5.85
N LEU A 157 11.36 -10.90 4.94
CA LEU A 157 10.81 -11.85 3.98
C LEU A 157 10.73 -11.18 2.61
N THR A 158 11.38 -11.78 1.62
CA THR A 158 11.25 -11.40 0.21
C THR A 158 10.47 -12.47 -0.53
N VAL A 159 9.47 -12.05 -1.29
CA VAL A 159 8.54 -12.93 -2.00
C VAL A 159 8.46 -12.53 -3.45
N ALA A 160 8.82 -13.46 -4.34
CA ALA A 160 8.56 -13.34 -5.77
C ALA A 160 7.13 -13.78 -6.07
N LEU A 161 6.42 -12.99 -6.88
CA LEU A 161 5.03 -13.23 -7.22
C LEU A 161 4.89 -13.62 -8.68
N SER A 162 3.91 -14.46 -8.96
CA SER A 162 3.57 -14.91 -10.30
C SER A 162 2.07 -14.73 -10.53
N GLY A 163 1.66 -14.51 -11.78
CA GLY A 163 0.24 -14.41 -12.15
C GLY A 163 -0.41 -13.04 -11.94
N ALA A 164 0.34 -12.02 -11.51
CA ALA A 164 -0.18 -10.66 -11.39
C ALA A 164 -0.33 -10.00 -12.78
N ARG A 165 -1.41 -10.28 -13.50
CA ARG A 165 -1.64 -9.66 -14.82
C ARG A 165 -2.05 -8.20 -14.65
N ALA A 166 -1.28 -7.30 -15.26
CA ALA A 166 -1.78 -5.99 -15.67
C ALA A 166 -2.81 -6.25 -16.77
N GLU A 167 -4.09 -6.07 -16.46
CA GLU A 167 -5.06 -5.93 -17.54
C GLU A 167 -4.66 -4.70 -18.37
N ASP A 168 -4.63 -4.91 -19.69
CA ASP A 168 -4.18 -3.98 -20.71
C ASP A 168 -4.73 -2.56 -20.51
N VAL A 169 -3.93 -1.66 -19.92
CA VAL A 169 -3.95 -0.25 -20.30
C VAL A 169 -3.10 -0.09 -21.56
N ALA A 170 -3.53 -0.74 -22.63
CA ALA A 170 -3.25 -0.28 -23.98
C ALA A 170 -4.08 0.98 -24.22
N SER A 171 -3.69 2.09 -23.58
CA SER A 171 -4.03 3.41 -24.10
C SER A 171 -3.07 3.67 -25.25
N GLU A 172 -3.47 3.26 -26.45
CA GLU A 172 -2.81 3.66 -27.69
C GLU A 172 -2.67 5.20 -27.70
N PRO A 173 -1.52 5.75 -28.11
CA PRO A 173 -1.40 7.19 -28.27
C PRO A 173 -2.37 7.62 -29.37
N ASP A 174 -3.27 8.55 -29.04
CA ASP A 174 -4.10 9.29 -30.00
C ASP A 174 -3.17 10.03 -30.99
N ARG A 175 -2.76 9.30 -32.03
CA ARG A 175 -2.18 9.82 -33.24
C ARG A 175 -3.26 9.68 -34.29
N ASP A 176 -4.13 10.68 -34.37
CA ASP A 176 -4.60 11.22 -35.65
C ASP A 176 -5.49 12.45 -35.41
N ARG A 177 -4.88 13.64 -35.49
CA ARG A 177 -5.58 14.85 -35.97
C ARG A 177 -4.59 15.86 -36.55
N GLU A 178 -4.00 15.51 -37.69
CA GLU A 178 -3.52 16.48 -38.68
C GLU A 178 -4.34 16.35 -39.96
N VAL A 179 -5.21 17.34 -40.23
CA VAL A 179 -5.59 17.85 -41.56
C VAL A 179 -6.04 19.31 -41.33
N SER A 180 -5.19 20.32 -41.59
CA SER A 180 -5.15 21.20 -42.80
C SER A 180 -6.46 21.95 -43.10
N ALA A 181 -6.53 23.21 -43.53
CA ALA A 181 -5.61 24.32 -43.75
C ALA A 181 -6.43 25.61 -43.96
N ASP A 182 -5.78 26.75 -43.73
CA ASP A 182 -5.87 28.03 -44.47
C ASP A 182 -7.08 29.00 -44.43
N THR A 183 -6.71 30.26 -44.11
CA THR A 183 -7.16 31.57 -44.61
C THR A 183 -8.57 32.11 -44.29
N VAL A 184 -8.63 33.17 -43.47
CA VAL A 184 -9.17 34.51 -43.84
C VAL A 184 -8.42 35.62 -43.10
N MET A 185 -7.84 36.53 -43.87
CA MET A 185 -7.30 37.84 -43.47
C MET A 185 -8.41 38.80 -43.02
N GLY A 186 -8.15 39.57 -41.96
CA GLY A 186 -8.99 40.66 -41.50
C GLY A 186 -8.19 41.64 -40.64
N VAL A 187 -7.45 42.52 -41.30
CA VAL A 187 -6.85 43.73 -40.74
C VAL A 187 -7.97 44.69 -40.32
N LEU A 188 -7.86 45.33 -39.15
CA LEU A 188 -7.79 46.80 -39.00
C LEU A 188 -7.65 47.20 -37.52
N ASP A 189 -6.84 48.25 -37.37
CA ASP A 189 -6.36 48.97 -36.18
C ASP A 189 -7.44 49.47 -35.21
N ASP A 190 -7.06 49.74 -33.95
CA ASP A 190 -7.07 51.13 -33.43
C ASP A 190 -6.38 51.23 -32.07
N ASP A 191 -5.55 52.26 -31.94
CA ASP A 191 -4.92 52.74 -30.72
C ASP A 191 -5.98 53.28 -29.74
N ALA A 192 -5.76 53.10 -28.43
CA ALA A 192 -5.67 54.22 -27.48
C ALA A 192 -6.01 53.85 -26.01
N HIS A 193 -5.37 54.62 -25.13
CA HIS A 193 -5.72 54.93 -23.75
C HIS A 193 -5.19 54.03 -22.63
N TYR A 194 -3.93 54.34 -22.30
CA TYR A 194 -3.46 54.48 -20.92
C TYR A 194 -4.33 55.52 -20.17
N ALA A 195 -5.00 55.12 -19.08
CA ALA A 195 -5.12 55.84 -17.80
C ALA A 195 -6.29 55.28 -16.94
N ALA A 196 -5.97 54.85 -15.72
CA ALA A 196 -6.69 55.08 -14.45
C ALA A 196 -6.01 54.23 -13.36
N GLU A 197 -5.16 54.82 -12.52
CA GLU A 197 -5.50 55.26 -11.16
C GLU A 197 -5.91 54.13 -10.19
N ALA A 198 -5.09 53.96 -9.15
CA ALA A 198 -5.30 53.16 -7.93
C ALA A 198 -6.44 53.75 -7.06
N PRO A 199 -6.74 53.26 -5.83
CA PRO A 199 -6.34 52.06 -5.08
C PRO A 199 -7.61 51.25 -4.63
N GLU A 200 -7.48 50.29 -3.70
CA GLU A 200 -8.41 50.00 -2.58
C GLU A 200 -8.05 48.64 -1.93
N PRO A 201 -7.49 48.62 -0.70
CA PRO A 201 -7.54 47.47 0.19
C PRO A 201 -8.72 47.59 1.17
N GLY A 202 -9.52 46.53 1.34
CA GLY A 202 -10.45 46.37 2.45
C GLY A 202 -11.47 45.24 2.26
N PRO A 203 -12.08 44.67 3.33
CA PRO A 203 -12.05 45.14 4.72
C PRO A 203 -11.45 44.12 5.71
N GLU A 204 -10.55 44.59 6.56
CA GLU A 204 -10.36 44.02 7.90
C GLU A 204 -11.38 44.70 8.82
N ASN A 205 -12.40 43.95 9.20
CA ASN A 205 -13.49 44.47 10.02
C ASN A 205 -13.36 44.03 11.49
N GLU A 206 -13.23 45.05 12.32
CA GLU A 206 -13.82 45.23 13.65
C GLU A 206 -13.27 44.47 14.86
N ALA A 207 -12.48 45.25 15.62
CA ALA A 207 -12.85 45.73 16.95
C ALA A 207 -13.14 44.65 18.02
N ARG A 208 -12.12 44.40 18.86
CA ARG A 208 -12.32 43.91 20.23
C ARG A 208 -12.80 45.06 21.11
N PRO A 209 -13.92 44.94 21.84
CA PRO A 209 -14.23 45.84 22.94
C PRO A 209 -13.46 45.44 24.20
N ASP A 210 -13.03 46.46 24.94
CA ASP A 210 -12.44 46.44 26.28
C ASP A 210 -13.16 45.50 27.25
N VAL A 211 -12.39 44.68 27.99
CA VAL A 211 -12.84 44.13 29.27
C VAL A 211 -11.83 44.52 30.34
N ALA A 212 -12.36 45.23 31.31
CA ALA A 212 -11.71 45.88 32.43
C ALA A 212 -10.84 44.95 33.29
N LEU A 213 -9.67 45.45 33.66
CA LEU A 213 -8.90 45.01 34.81
C LEU A 213 -9.48 45.70 36.06
N GLU A 214 -10.08 44.95 36.98
CA GLU A 214 -10.09 45.31 38.39
C GLU A 214 -9.86 44.07 39.28
N PRO A 215 -9.23 44.25 40.46
CA PRO A 215 -8.55 43.20 41.21
C PRO A 215 -9.45 42.56 42.27
N ASP A 216 -9.27 41.26 42.54
CA ASP A 216 -9.78 40.66 43.77
C ASP A 216 -8.71 40.72 44.87
N VAL A 217 -9.19 41.07 46.05
CA VAL A 217 -8.47 41.55 47.22
C VAL A 217 -8.32 40.37 48.20
N ALA A 218 -7.18 40.32 48.87
CA ALA A 218 -6.81 39.59 50.10
C ALA A 218 -7.78 38.52 50.68
#